data_AF-A0A7S2XHY2-F1
#
_entry.id   AF-A0A7S2XHY2-F1
#
_cell.length_a   1.000
_cell.length_b   1.000
_cell.length_c   1.000
_cell.angle_alpha   90.00
_cell.angle_beta   90.00
_cell.angle_gamma   90.00
#
_symmetry.space_group_name_H-M   'P 1'
#
loop_
_entity.id
_entity.type
_entity.pdbx_description
1 polymer ?
#
loop_
_entity_poly.entity_id
_entity_poly.type
_entity_poly.pdbx_seq_one_letter_code
_entity_poly.pdbx_strand_id
1 'polypeptide(L)'
;RKSITDPYKQIMEHHKDANPKRKSQRDTKLSTFHALGKLLYAKRKNATQEHPMRLLSSDVLVEEDPAFTRRLARIDARPPLEYDPERVMNESDIGRGGALSFLQYHCTEFFSDSIELSTALDRFSDAALFLDRSTNPQGSHVDSIYPAEYVSSLGGRAVADANKHPAPNCFRSFGAPKIFDVLRKKRGNDAKMERLHQRLSGGRFLSLMGASSGSFVTDQLPYL
;
A
#
# COMPACT_ATOMS: atom_id res chain seq x y z
N ARG A 1 -50.25 50.56 -30.04
CA ARG A 1 -50.06 49.12 -29.75
C ARG A 1 -48.78 48.99 -28.92
N LYS A 2 -48.92 48.94 -27.59
CA LYS A 2 -47.80 48.89 -26.65
C LYS A 2 -47.32 47.43 -26.56
N SER A 3 -46.07 47.18 -26.92
CA SER A 3 -45.44 45.85 -26.85
C SER A 3 -45.13 45.54 -25.38
N ILE A 4 -45.74 44.47 -24.89
CA ILE A 4 -45.51 43.89 -23.57
C ILE A 4 -44.13 43.24 -23.62
N THR A 5 -43.15 43.88 -22.98
CA THR A 5 -41.84 43.29 -22.71
C THR A 5 -42.00 42.24 -21.61
N ASP A 6 -41.75 41.00 -21.99
CA ASP A 6 -41.84 39.81 -21.16
C ASP A 6 -40.76 39.83 -20.04
N PRO A 7 -41.14 39.87 -18.75
CA PRO A 7 -40.19 39.95 -17.64
C PRO A 7 -39.41 38.64 -17.41
N TYR A 8 -39.71 37.56 -18.15
CA TYR A 8 -39.04 36.27 -17.98
C TYR A 8 -37.74 36.10 -18.76
N LYS A 9 -37.38 37.03 -19.66
CA LYS A 9 -36.12 36.96 -20.41
C LYS A 9 -34.88 37.48 -19.66
N GLN A 10 -35.06 38.19 -18.54
CA GLN A 10 -33.95 38.82 -17.82
C GLN A 10 -33.38 37.97 -16.67
N ILE A 11 -33.95 36.80 -16.41
CA ILE A 11 -33.51 35.89 -15.33
C ILE A 11 -32.61 34.75 -15.85
N MET A 12 -32.48 34.60 -17.17
CA MET A 12 -31.74 33.51 -17.82
C MET A 12 -30.29 33.82 -18.21
N GLU A 13 -29.74 34.99 -17.84
CA GLU A 13 -28.37 35.39 -18.23
C GLU A 13 -27.39 35.68 -17.08
N HIS A 14 -27.76 35.46 -15.80
CA HIS A 14 -26.89 35.82 -14.67
C HIS A 14 -26.44 34.70 -13.72
N HIS A 15 -26.46 33.44 -14.14
CA HIS A 15 -25.79 32.35 -13.41
C HIS A 15 -25.01 31.40 -14.33
N LYS A 16 -23.96 31.93 -14.95
CA LYS A 16 -22.94 31.16 -15.66
C LYS A 16 -21.53 31.37 -15.10
N ASP A 17 -21.42 31.44 -13.78
CA ASP A 17 -20.15 31.23 -13.06
C ASP A 17 -20.28 30.00 -12.15
N ALA A 18 -20.56 28.85 -12.77
CA ALA A 18 -20.33 27.56 -12.15
C ALA A 18 -18.82 27.31 -12.09
N ASN A 19 -18.20 27.87 -11.05
CA ASN A 19 -16.83 27.63 -10.64
C ASN A 19 -16.45 26.13 -10.76
N PRO A 20 -15.50 25.73 -11.63
CA PRO A 20 -15.10 24.33 -11.81
C PRO A 20 -14.33 23.74 -10.61
N LYS A 21 -14.16 24.49 -9.51
CA LYS A 21 -13.38 24.09 -8.33
C LYS A 21 -14.10 23.22 -7.29
N ARG A 22 -15.23 22.58 -7.62
CA ARG A 22 -15.92 21.63 -6.72
C ARG A 22 -15.75 20.15 -7.11
N LYS A 23 -14.68 19.81 -7.83
CA LYS A 23 -14.20 18.41 -7.98
C LYS A 23 -13.01 18.06 -7.07
N SER A 24 -12.45 19.01 -6.32
CA SER A 24 -11.13 18.86 -5.67
C SER A 24 -11.15 18.37 -4.22
N GLN A 25 -12.25 17.80 -3.76
CA GLN A 25 -12.30 17.13 -2.46
C GLN A 25 -13.04 15.79 -2.60
N ARG A 26 -12.71 15.00 -3.63
CA ARG A 26 -12.86 13.54 -3.44
C ARG A 26 -11.99 13.22 -2.25
N ASP A 27 -12.61 12.83 -1.15
CA ASP A 27 -11.96 12.44 0.09
C ASP A 27 -10.66 11.70 -0.20
N THR A 28 -9.52 12.35 0.05
CA THR A 28 -8.19 11.84 -0.28
C THR A 28 -8.00 10.42 0.25
N LYS A 29 -8.56 10.15 1.44
CA LYS A 29 -8.61 8.83 2.06
C LYS A 29 -9.35 7.77 1.23
N LEU A 30 -10.52 8.11 0.68
CA LEU A 30 -11.28 7.22 -0.19
C LEU A 30 -10.54 6.98 -1.52
N SER A 31 -9.78 7.96 -1.99
CA SER A 31 -8.90 7.82 -3.16
C SER A 31 -7.80 6.78 -2.91
N THR A 32 -7.16 6.79 -1.73
CA THR A 32 -6.13 5.81 -1.36
C THR A 32 -6.69 4.38 -1.34
N PHE A 33 -7.85 4.17 -0.68
CA PHE A 33 -8.47 2.84 -0.63
C PHE A 33 -8.90 2.34 -2.00
N HIS A 34 -9.41 3.24 -2.85
CA HIS A 34 -9.73 2.89 -4.23
C HIS A 34 -8.49 2.49 -5.02
N ALA A 35 -7.38 3.23 -4.88
CA ALA A 35 -6.13 2.93 -5.56
C ALA A 35 -5.53 1.59 -5.12
N LEU A 36 -5.48 1.33 -3.81
CA LEU A 36 -5.02 0.04 -3.27
C LEU A 36 -5.98 -1.10 -3.61
N GLY A 37 -7.29 -0.83 -3.68
CA GLY A 37 -8.27 -1.78 -4.19
C GLY A 37 -7.95 -2.23 -5.61
N LYS A 38 -7.47 -1.34 -6.49
CA LYS A 38 -7.05 -1.73 -7.85
C LYS A 38 -5.93 -2.77 -7.82
N LEU A 39 -4.96 -2.63 -6.90
CA LEU A 39 -3.88 -3.60 -6.72
C LEU A 39 -4.42 -4.99 -6.39
N LEU A 40 -5.43 -5.07 -5.52
CA LEU A 40 -6.06 -6.33 -5.11
C LEU A 40 -6.87 -6.98 -6.24
N TYR A 41 -7.60 -6.19 -7.02
CA TYR A 41 -8.34 -6.69 -8.17
C TYR A 41 -7.44 -7.06 -9.36
N ALA A 42 -6.17 -6.65 -9.35
CA ALA A 42 -5.19 -6.98 -10.39
C ALA A 42 -5.72 -6.77 -11.81
N LYS A 43 -6.45 -5.67 -12.04
CA LYS A 43 -7.17 -5.45 -13.30
C LYS A 43 -6.20 -5.30 -14.48
N ARG A 44 -6.38 -6.14 -15.49
CA ARG A 44 -5.52 -6.24 -16.69
C ARG A 44 -6.24 -5.70 -17.92
N LYS A 45 -5.46 -5.22 -18.89
CA LYS A 45 -5.99 -4.72 -20.18
C LYS A 45 -6.68 -5.86 -20.93
N ASN A 46 -7.83 -5.58 -21.54
CA ASN A 46 -8.48 -6.54 -22.42
C ASN A 46 -7.59 -6.80 -23.65
N ALA A 47 -7.33 -8.06 -23.97
CA ALA A 47 -6.48 -8.46 -25.10
C ALA A 47 -7.01 -8.02 -26.49
N THR A 48 -8.17 -7.38 -26.55
CA THR A 48 -8.88 -7.02 -27.79
C THR A 48 -8.61 -5.61 -28.29
N GLN A 49 -7.96 -4.73 -27.51
CA GLN A 49 -7.63 -3.39 -27.97
C GLN A 49 -6.11 -3.26 -28.21
N GLU A 50 -5.78 -3.00 -29.47
CA GLU A 50 -4.48 -2.60 -30.03
C GLU A 50 -3.48 -3.74 -30.34
N HIS A 51 -3.50 -4.15 -31.61
CA HIS A 51 -2.41 -4.62 -32.48
C HIS A 51 -1.18 -5.39 -31.93
N PRO A 52 -0.77 -6.49 -32.60
CA PRO A 52 0.56 -7.06 -32.38
C PRO A 52 1.58 -6.04 -32.90
N MET A 53 2.60 -5.73 -32.10
CA MET A 53 3.67 -4.77 -32.40
C MET A 53 3.34 -3.31 -32.06
N ARG A 54 3.49 -2.92 -30.79
CA ARG A 54 4.24 -1.73 -30.36
C ARG A 54 4.13 -1.56 -28.84
N LEU A 55 5.29 -1.61 -28.17
CA LEU A 55 5.80 -0.66 -27.17
C LEU A 55 6.70 -1.39 -26.17
N LEU A 56 7.91 -1.75 -26.64
CA LEU A 56 9.10 -1.47 -25.85
C LEU A 56 9.23 0.05 -25.80
N SER A 57 8.71 0.66 -24.74
CA SER A 57 9.03 2.02 -24.35
C SER A 57 9.20 2.02 -22.84
N SER A 58 10.31 1.42 -22.42
CA SER A 58 10.92 1.75 -21.14
C SER A 58 12.32 2.21 -21.51
N ASP A 59 12.55 3.51 -21.39
CA ASP A 59 13.82 4.20 -21.56
C ASP A 59 14.81 3.77 -20.46
N VAL A 60 15.20 2.49 -20.50
CA VAL A 60 16.36 1.99 -19.77
C VAL A 60 17.27 1.42 -20.84
N LEU A 61 18.37 2.14 -21.11
CA LEU A 61 19.47 1.72 -21.97
C LEU A 61 20.20 0.53 -21.35
N VAL A 62 19.53 -0.61 -21.21
CA VAL A 62 20.21 -1.89 -21.04
C VAL A 62 20.20 -2.52 -22.42
N GLU A 63 21.39 -2.70 -23.01
CA GLU A 63 21.58 -3.55 -24.18
C GLU A 63 21.29 -5.01 -23.81
N GLU A 64 20.02 -5.35 -23.57
CA GLU A 64 19.60 -6.71 -23.27
C GLU A 64 18.94 -7.31 -24.50
N ASP A 65 19.49 -8.46 -24.89
CA ASP A 65 19.11 -9.28 -26.04
C ASP A 65 17.57 -9.40 -26.19
N PRO A 66 16.97 -9.04 -27.33
CA PRO A 66 15.53 -9.15 -27.57
C PRO A 66 15.00 -10.59 -27.47
N ALA A 67 15.88 -11.61 -27.39
CA ALA A 67 15.49 -12.97 -27.05
C ALA A 67 15.11 -13.15 -25.56
N PHE A 68 15.71 -12.41 -24.65
CA PHE A 68 15.48 -12.51 -23.20
C PHE A 68 14.10 -11.97 -22.81
N THR A 69 13.74 -10.79 -23.31
CA THR A 69 12.41 -10.18 -23.12
C THR A 69 11.29 -11.03 -23.74
N ARG A 70 11.53 -11.69 -24.89
CA ARG A 70 10.58 -12.66 -25.47
C ARG A 70 10.44 -13.93 -24.64
N ARG A 71 11.48 -14.37 -23.92
CA ARG A 71 11.39 -15.53 -23.00
C ARG A 71 10.58 -15.20 -21.76
N LEU A 72 10.76 -14.02 -21.17
CA LEU A 72 9.97 -13.57 -20.02
C LEU A 72 8.49 -13.37 -20.35
N ALA A 73 8.18 -12.78 -21.50
CA ALA A 73 6.80 -12.61 -21.97
C ALA A 73 6.07 -13.95 -22.26
N ARG A 74 6.81 -15.06 -22.43
CA ARG A 74 6.23 -16.41 -22.59
C ARG A 74 5.90 -17.09 -21.26
N ILE A 75 6.51 -16.67 -20.15
CA ILE A 75 6.34 -17.32 -18.84
C ILE A 75 4.97 -16.97 -18.23
N ASP A 76 4.42 -15.80 -18.58
CA ASP A 76 3.13 -15.35 -18.09
C ASP A 76 2.29 -14.79 -19.24
N ALA A 77 1.40 -15.61 -19.80
CA ALA A 77 0.56 -15.26 -20.94
C ALA A 77 -0.54 -14.23 -20.62
N ARG A 78 -0.56 -13.69 -19.39
CA ARG A 78 -1.57 -12.74 -18.93
C ARG A 78 -1.33 -11.34 -19.54
N PRO A 79 -2.39 -10.62 -19.94
CA PRO A 79 -2.27 -9.25 -20.42
C PRO A 79 -1.64 -8.32 -19.37
N PRO A 80 -0.99 -7.22 -19.79
CA PRO A 80 -0.41 -6.26 -18.85
C PRO A 80 -1.48 -5.59 -17.97
N LEU A 81 -1.05 -5.09 -16.80
CA LEU A 81 -1.91 -4.34 -15.89
C LEU A 81 -2.40 -3.03 -16.53
N GLU A 82 -3.60 -2.59 -16.14
CA GLU A 82 -4.15 -1.30 -16.60
C GLU A 82 -3.46 -0.09 -15.96
N TYR A 83 -2.72 -0.31 -14.88
CA TYR A 83 -2.10 0.72 -14.04
C TYR A 83 -0.67 0.32 -13.68
N ASP A 84 0.09 1.29 -13.17
CA ASP A 84 1.44 1.12 -12.62
C ASP A 84 1.39 0.84 -11.11
N PRO A 85 1.68 -0.40 -10.65
CA PRO A 85 1.60 -0.78 -9.24
C PRO A 85 2.56 0.01 -8.35
N GLU A 86 3.79 0.26 -8.83
CA GLU A 86 4.82 0.98 -8.09
C GLU A 86 4.36 2.40 -7.77
N ARG A 87 3.79 3.07 -8.77
CA ARG A 87 3.25 4.42 -8.61
C ARG A 87 2.11 4.47 -7.60
N VAL A 88 1.19 3.50 -7.64
CA VAL A 88 0.08 3.42 -6.67
C VAL A 88 0.58 3.24 -5.24
N MET A 89 1.62 2.44 -5.05
CA MET A 89 2.25 2.25 -3.73
C MET A 89 2.94 3.54 -3.24
N ASN A 90 3.67 4.22 -4.13
CA ASN A 90 4.42 5.44 -3.80
C ASN A 90 3.51 6.66 -3.54
N GLU A 91 2.40 6.79 -4.25
CA GLU A 91 1.45 7.90 -4.10
C GLU A 91 0.42 7.68 -2.97
N SER A 92 0.55 6.60 -2.19
CA SER A 92 -0.40 6.29 -1.12
C SER A 92 -0.22 7.19 0.11
N ASP A 93 -1.29 7.84 0.57
CA ASP A 93 -1.26 8.74 1.73
C ASP A 93 -0.93 8.03 3.06
N ILE A 94 -1.17 6.73 3.13
CA ILE A 94 -0.87 5.90 4.31
C ILE A 94 0.59 5.42 4.34
N GLY A 95 1.38 5.80 3.34
CA GLY A 95 2.77 5.38 3.16
C GLY A 95 2.91 3.91 2.76
N ARG A 96 4.11 3.52 2.32
CA ARG A 96 4.39 2.16 1.80
C ARG A 96 4.10 1.07 2.84
N GLY A 97 4.45 1.29 4.10
CA GLY A 97 4.17 0.32 5.17
C GLY A 97 2.67 0.16 5.46
N GLY A 98 1.92 1.26 5.42
CA GLY A 98 0.48 1.21 5.57
C GLY A 98 -0.20 0.54 4.38
N ALA A 99 0.25 0.85 3.16
CA ALA A 99 -0.21 0.23 1.93
C ALA A 99 0.08 -1.27 1.90
N LEU A 100 1.30 -1.68 2.26
CA LEU A 100 1.69 -3.08 2.32
C LEU A 100 0.83 -3.85 3.33
N SER A 101 0.66 -3.30 4.53
CA SER A 101 -0.21 -3.87 5.57
C SER A 101 -1.66 -3.98 5.11
N PHE A 102 -2.15 -3.00 4.33
CA PHE A 102 -3.49 -3.02 3.75
C PHE A 102 -3.65 -4.14 2.74
N LEU A 103 -2.71 -4.26 1.81
CA LEU A 103 -2.75 -5.31 0.79
C LEU A 103 -2.67 -6.69 1.42
N GLN A 104 -1.70 -6.92 2.32
CA GLN A 104 -1.53 -8.20 3.00
C GLN A 104 -2.77 -8.61 3.81
N TYR A 105 -3.44 -7.66 4.46
CA TYR A 105 -4.63 -7.96 5.25
C TYR A 105 -5.81 -8.38 4.36
N HIS A 106 -6.02 -7.71 3.23
CA HIS A 106 -7.17 -7.94 2.36
C HIS A 106 -6.92 -8.96 1.24
N CYS A 107 -5.66 -9.35 0.98
CA CYS A 107 -5.32 -10.19 -0.16
C CYS A 107 -5.96 -11.57 -0.09
N THR A 108 -6.13 -12.14 1.11
CA THR A 108 -6.68 -13.49 1.34
C THR A 108 -8.02 -13.73 0.64
N GLU A 109 -8.83 -12.69 0.53
CA GLU A 109 -10.13 -12.74 -0.12
C GLU A 109 -10.09 -12.86 -1.65
N PHE A 110 -8.95 -12.53 -2.27
CA PHE A 110 -8.81 -12.45 -3.73
C PHE A 110 -8.22 -13.72 -4.35
N PHE A 111 -7.74 -14.66 -3.55
CA PHE A 111 -7.18 -15.92 -4.02
C PHE A 111 -8.17 -17.06 -3.85
N SER A 112 -8.28 -17.94 -4.84
CA SER A 112 -8.93 -19.25 -4.67
C SER A 112 -7.94 -20.37 -4.35
N ASP A 113 -6.67 -20.22 -4.75
CA ASP A 113 -5.61 -21.21 -4.54
C ASP A 113 -4.69 -20.79 -3.37
N SER A 114 -4.48 -21.70 -2.42
CA SER A 114 -3.59 -21.51 -1.28
C SER A 114 -2.11 -21.35 -1.67
N ILE A 115 -1.66 -21.99 -2.76
CA ILE A 115 -0.26 -21.92 -3.24
C ILE A 115 0.01 -20.52 -3.82
N GLU A 116 -0.96 -19.96 -4.52
CA GLU A 116 -0.86 -18.60 -5.04
C GLU A 116 -0.89 -17.58 -3.90
N LEU A 117 -1.75 -17.80 -2.91
CA LEU A 117 -1.78 -16.97 -1.71
C LEU A 117 -0.44 -17.02 -0.94
N SER A 118 0.13 -18.21 -0.72
CA SER A 118 1.42 -18.32 -0.03
C SER A 118 2.53 -17.60 -0.80
N THR A 119 2.56 -17.77 -2.12
CA THR A 119 3.50 -17.06 -3.00
C THR A 119 3.37 -15.54 -2.89
N ALA A 120 2.14 -15.02 -2.78
CA ALA A 120 1.91 -13.59 -2.56
C ALA A 120 2.40 -13.14 -1.18
N LEU A 121 2.14 -13.93 -0.14
CA LEU A 121 2.57 -13.66 1.23
C LEU A 121 4.09 -13.70 1.41
N ASP A 122 4.79 -14.57 0.69
CA ASP A 122 6.26 -14.58 0.65
C ASP A 122 6.80 -13.24 0.12
N ARG A 123 6.23 -12.75 -0.99
CA ARG A 123 6.59 -11.44 -1.56
C ARG A 123 6.26 -10.27 -0.63
N PHE A 124 5.13 -10.34 0.08
CA PHE A 124 4.80 -9.34 1.10
C PHE A 124 5.78 -9.37 2.26
N SER A 125 6.23 -10.55 2.67
CA SER A 125 7.22 -10.74 3.73
C SER A 125 8.58 -10.17 3.31
N ASP A 126 9.02 -10.45 2.08
CA ASP A 126 10.24 -9.87 1.51
C ASP A 126 10.16 -8.33 1.48
N ALA A 127 9.04 -7.79 0.99
CA ALA A 127 8.81 -6.35 0.96
C ALA A 127 8.83 -5.72 2.37
N ALA A 128 8.28 -6.40 3.37
CA ALA A 128 8.30 -5.94 4.76
C ALA A 128 9.72 -5.93 5.33
N LEU A 129 10.53 -6.95 5.05
CA LEU A 129 11.94 -7.01 5.46
C LEU A 129 12.76 -5.85 4.88
N PHE A 130 12.54 -5.52 3.61
CA PHE A 130 13.20 -4.37 2.99
C PHE A 130 12.72 -3.04 3.58
N LEU A 131 11.45 -2.94 3.93
CA LEU A 131 10.90 -1.74 4.56
C LEU A 131 11.48 -1.51 5.96
N ASP A 132 11.54 -2.54 6.80
CA ASP A 132 12.10 -2.43 8.16
C ASP A 132 13.56 -1.97 8.14
N ARG A 133 14.36 -2.49 7.20
CA ARG A 133 15.74 -2.06 6.98
C ARG A 133 15.85 -0.59 6.59
N SER A 134 14.94 -0.11 5.74
CA SER A 134 14.93 1.28 5.26
C SER A 134 14.55 2.32 6.33
N THR A 135 13.89 1.89 7.42
CA THR A 135 13.37 2.79 8.46
C THR A 135 14.22 2.84 9.73
N ASN A 136 15.33 2.10 9.78
CA ASN A 136 16.12 1.97 11.01
C ASN A 136 16.91 3.26 11.32
N PRO A 137 16.63 3.98 12.43
CA PRO A 137 17.16 5.32 12.68
C PRO A 137 18.57 5.36 13.29
N GLN A 138 19.20 4.20 13.55
CA GLN A 138 20.39 4.10 14.42
C GLN A 138 21.75 4.28 13.74
N GLY A 139 21.80 4.99 12.61
CA GLY A 139 23.03 5.19 11.85
C GLY A 139 23.23 3.98 10.94
N SER A 140 22.76 4.06 9.71
CA SER A 140 23.52 4.75 8.71
C SER A 140 22.60 5.05 7.54
N HIS A 141 22.55 6.29 7.10
CA HIS A 141 22.09 6.62 5.74
C HIS A 141 23.11 6.11 4.70
N VAL A 142 23.78 4.98 4.96
CA VAL A 142 24.51 4.22 3.96
C VAL A 142 23.40 3.58 3.17
N ASP A 143 23.19 4.13 1.97
CA ASP A 143 22.40 3.57 0.88
C ASP A 143 22.01 2.12 1.17
N SER A 144 20.75 1.92 1.54
CA SER A 144 20.18 0.58 1.46
C SER A 144 20.55 0.07 0.07
N ILE A 145 21.33 -1.02 0.02
CA ILE A 145 21.84 -1.61 -1.23
C ILE A 145 20.69 -1.76 -2.24
N TYR A 146 19.47 -1.89 -1.72
CA TYR A 146 18.22 -1.92 -2.45
C TYR A 146 17.47 -0.58 -2.32
N PRO A 147 17.20 0.10 -3.45
CA PRO A 147 16.33 1.26 -3.52
C PRO A 147 14.96 0.99 -2.89
N ALA A 148 14.40 2.01 -2.25
CA ALA A 148 13.16 1.87 -1.50
C ALA A 148 11.94 1.63 -2.43
N GLU A 149 12.11 1.81 -3.73
CA GLU A 149 11.20 1.47 -4.83
C GLU A 149 11.01 -0.06 -4.97
N TYR A 150 11.99 -0.88 -4.55
CA TYR A 150 11.86 -2.34 -4.56
C TYR A 150 10.69 -2.81 -3.70
N VAL A 151 10.47 -2.17 -2.54
CA VAL A 151 9.32 -2.45 -1.67
C VAL A 151 8.02 -2.21 -2.42
N SER A 152 7.93 -1.10 -3.15
CA SER A 152 6.77 -0.73 -3.95
C SER A 152 6.53 -1.71 -5.09
N SER A 153 7.60 -2.19 -5.74
CA SER A 153 7.50 -3.18 -6.82
C SER A 153 7.06 -4.55 -6.30
N LEU A 154 7.75 -5.08 -5.29
CA LEU A 154 7.43 -6.37 -4.67
C LEU A 154 6.01 -6.38 -4.11
N GLY A 155 5.69 -5.39 -3.26
CA GLY A 155 4.38 -5.30 -2.61
C GLY A 155 3.24 -4.96 -3.58
N GLY A 156 3.47 -4.05 -4.53
CA GLY A 156 2.46 -3.63 -5.50
C GLY A 156 2.09 -4.72 -6.50
N ARG A 157 3.06 -5.56 -6.89
CA ARG A 157 2.86 -6.66 -7.85
C ARG A 157 2.53 -8.00 -7.22
N ALA A 158 2.74 -8.17 -5.92
CA ALA A 158 2.56 -9.45 -5.22
C ALA A 158 1.26 -10.16 -5.60
N VAL A 159 0.13 -9.45 -5.52
CA VAL A 159 -1.19 -10.02 -5.87
C VAL A 159 -1.31 -10.26 -7.37
N ALA A 160 -0.97 -9.28 -8.19
CA ALA A 160 -1.11 -9.38 -9.63
C ALA A 160 -0.31 -10.55 -10.23
N ASP A 161 0.90 -10.78 -9.74
CA ASP A 161 1.79 -11.80 -10.25
C ASP A 161 1.47 -13.19 -9.69
N ALA A 162 1.15 -13.30 -8.41
CA ALA A 162 0.87 -14.59 -7.78
C ALA A 162 -0.53 -15.12 -8.11
N ASN A 163 -1.53 -14.23 -8.22
CA ASN A 163 -2.94 -14.60 -8.40
C ASN A 163 -3.25 -14.93 -9.87
N LYS A 164 -3.03 -16.19 -10.27
CA LYS A 164 -3.33 -16.67 -11.63
C LYS A 164 -4.78 -17.12 -11.73
N HIS A 165 -5.36 -17.57 -10.62
CA HIS A 165 -6.75 -17.99 -10.52
C HIS A 165 -7.48 -17.08 -9.52
N PRO A 166 -7.91 -15.87 -9.95
CA PRO A 166 -8.58 -14.94 -9.07
C PRO A 166 -9.91 -15.50 -8.59
N ALA A 167 -10.22 -15.22 -7.32
CA ALA A 167 -11.53 -15.52 -6.77
C ALA A 167 -12.65 -14.82 -7.58
N PRO A 168 -13.87 -15.38 -7.62
CA PRO A 168 -15.00 -14.76 -8.31
C PRO A 168 -15.17 -13.30 -7.91
N ASN A 169 -15.48 -12.45 -8.89
CA ASN A 169 -15.63 -11.02 -8.65
C ASN A 169 -16.89 -10.75 -7.82
N CYS A 170 -16.71 -10.50 -6.53
CA CYS A 170 -17.74 -10.03 -5.64
C CYS A 170 -17.32 -8.69 -5.02
N PHE A 171 -18.32 -7.90 -4.62
CA PHE A 171 -18.07 -6.66 -3.91
C PHE A 171 -17.51 -6.99 -2.52
N ARG A 172 -16.31 -6.47 -2.23
CA ARG A 172 -15.61 -6.66 -0.95
C ARG A 172 -15.49 -5.32 -0.25
N SER A 173 -15.95 -5.24 0.98
CA SER A 173 -15.85 -4.03 1.79
C SER A 173 -14.45 -3.92 2.37
N PHE A 174 -13.69 -2.90 1.97
CA PHE A 174 -12.39 -2.64 2.56
C PHE A 174 -12.53 -1.87 3.87
N GLY A 175 -11.86 -2.36 4.91
CA GLY A 175 -11.73 -1.72 6.21
C GLY A 175 -10.28 -1.40 6.55
N ALA A 176 -10.07 -0.71 7.66
CA ALA A 176 -8.72 -0.51 8.21
C ALA A 176 -8.15 -1.86 8.71
N PRO A 177 -6.92 -2.24 8.29
CA PRO A 177 -6.21 -3.38 8.84
C PRO A 177 -6.12 -3.33 10.36
N LYS A 178 -6.40 -4.46 11.01
CA LYS A 178 -6.37 -4.59 12.48
C LYS A 178 -4.99 -4.30 13.08
N ILE A 179 -3.92 -4.43 12.29
CA ILE A 179 -2.55 -4.11 12.72
C ILE A 179 -2.42 -2.65 13.20
N PHE A 180 -3.19 -1.71 12.64
CA PHE A 180 -3.15 -0.32 13.09
C PHE A 180 -3.68 -0.14 14.52
N ASP A 181 -4.66 -0.94 14.93
CA ASP A 181 -5.14 -0.95 16.31
C ASP A 181 -4.12 -1.55 17.25
N VAL A 182 -3.47 -2.64 16.83
CA VAL A 182 -2.40 -3.30 17.60
C VAL A 182 -1.22 -2.35 17.80
N LEU A 183 -0.74 -1.68 16.74
CA LEU A 183 0.36 -0.72 16.82
C LEU A 183 0.00 0.50 17.70
N ARG A 184 -1.25 0.97 17.63
CA ARG A 184 -1.74 2.04 18.51
C ARG A 184 -1.74 1.61 19.98
N LYS A 185 -2.24 0.41 20.27
CA LYS A 185 -2.23 -0.16 21.64
C LYS A 185 -0.80 -0.38 22.14
N LYS A 186 0.09 -0.91 21.28
CA LYS A 186 1.51 -1.08 21.57
C LYS A 186 2.14 0.24 22.02
N ARG A 187 2.03 1.31 21.22
CA ARG A 187 2.55 2.64 21.61
C ARG A 187 2.00 3.14 22.94
N GLY A 188 0.71 2.91 23.20
CA GLY A 188 0.09 3.25 24.48
C GLY A 188 0.64 2.44 25.65
N ASN A 189 0.93 1.16 25.42
CA ASN A 189 1.56 0.28 26.40
C ASN A 189 3.02 0.67 26.64
N ASP A 190 3.81 0.92 25.59
CA ASP A 190 5.20 1.36 25.68
C ASP A 190 5.31 2.66 26.51
N ALA A 191 4.44 3.64 26.27
CA ALA A 191 4.40 4.87 27.05
C ALA A 191 4.02 4.65 28.53
N LYS A 192 3.17 3.65 28.82
CA LYS A 192 2.85 3.28 30.21
C LYS A 192 4.03 2.57 30.88
N MET A 193 4.72 1.69 30.16
CA MET A 193 5.91 0.99 30.63
C MET A 193 7.05 1.98 30.91
N GLU A 194 7.27 2.95 30.03
CA GLU A 194 8.25 4.02 30.22
C GLU A 194 7.98 4.81 31.51
N ARG A 195 6.72 5.21 31.74
CA ARG A 195 6.31 5.90 32.98
C ARG A 195 6.50 5.01 34.22
N LEU A 196 6.23 3.71 34.09
CA LEU A 196 6.45 2.76 35.17
C LEU A 196 7.94 2.62 35.50
N HIS A 197 8.79 2.51 34.47
CA HIS A 197 10.25 2.48 34.61
C HIS A 197 10.76 3.72 35.33
N GLN A 198 10.31 4.91 34.94
CA GLN A 198 10.68 6.18 35.60
C GLN A 198 10.26 6.23 37.08
N ARG A 199 9.07 5.70 37.42
CA ARG A 199 8.60 5.64 38.81
C ARG A 199 9.39 4.65 39.67
N LEU A 200 9.75 3.51 39.10
CA LEU A 200 10.48 2.46 39.81
C LEU A 200 11.97 2.78 39.94
N SER A 201 12.59 3.42 38.95
CA SER A 201 13.99 3.87 39.01
C SER A 201 14.20 5.08 39.93
N GLY A 202 13.18 5.93 40.11
CA GLY A 202 13.18 7.01 41.10
C GLY A 202 13.04 6.55 42.55
N GLY A 203 12.62 5.30 42.79
CA GLY A 203 12.58 4.69 44.12
C GLY A 203 13.95 4.08 44.47
N ARG A 204 14.76 4.79 45.27
CA ARG A 204 16.08 4.36 45.77
C ARG A 204 16.05 3.11 46.69
N PHE A 205 15.50 1.98 46.27
CA PHE A 205 15.46 0.80 47.16
C PHE A 205 15.78 -0.57 46.55
N LEU A 206 16.02 -0.72 45.25
CA LEU A 206 16.35 -2.04 44.68
C LEU A 206 17.51 -2.02 43.67
N SER A 207 18.55 -1.23 43.95
CA SER A 207 19.83 -1.33 43.23
C SER A 207 20.73 -2.40 43.86
N LEU A 208 20.24 -3.64 43.99
CA LEU A 208 21.05 -4.75 44.51
C LEU A 208 20.71 -6.09 43.85
N MET A 209 20.48 -6.13 42.54
CA MET A 209 20.82 -7.29 41.70
C MET A 209 21.00 -6.80 40.28
N GLY A 210 22.17 -7.08 39.69
CA GLY A 210 22.57 -6.63 38.36
C GLY A 210 21.79 -7.33 37.23
N ALA A 211 20.50 -7.04 37.12
CA ALA A 211 19.76 -7.25 35.89
C ALA A 211 19.91 -5.98 35.04
N SER A 212 20.38 -6.15 33.81
CA SER A 212 20.51 -5.05 32.85
C SER A 212 19.17 -4.30 32.74
N SER A 213 19.26 -2.98 32.81
CA SER A 213 18.15 -2.04 32.72
C SER A 213 17.27 -2.33 31.50
N GLY A 214 16.15 -3.04 31.67
CA GLY A 214 15.16 -3.20 30.60
C GLY A 214 14.18 -4.36 30.70
N SER A 215 14.48 -5.46 31.41
CA SER A 215 13.55 -6.60 31.42
C SER A 215 12.49 -6.47 32.52
N PHE A 216 11.22 -6.34 32.15
CA PHE A 216 10.13 -6.46 33.11
C PHE A 216 9.78 -7.95 33.34
N VAL A 217 8.96 -8.25 34.35
CA VAL A 217 8.47 -9.63 34.63
C VAL A 217 7.80 -10.27 33.40
N THR A 218 7.25 -9.47 32.49
CA THR A 218 6.68 -9.93 31.21
C THR A 218 7.71 -10.49 30.23
N ASP A 219 9.00 -10.14 30.37
CA ASP A 219 10.08 -10.63 29.53
C ASP A 219 10.74 -11.89 30.11
N GLN A 220 10.48 -12.20 31.40
CA GLN A 220 11.04 -13.34 32.11
C GLN A 220 10.08 -14.52 32.26
N LEU A 221 8.82 -14.39 31.82
CA LEU A 221 7.85 -15.48 31.88
C LEU A 221 7.40 -15.90 30.48
N PRO A 222 8.07 -16.90 29.87
CA PRO A 222 7.45 -17.65 28.81
C PRO A 222 6.40 -18.54 29.49
N TYR A 223 5.12 -18.32 29.18
CA TYR A 223 3.98 -19.16 29.59
C TYR A 223 3.52 -19.00 31.06
N LEU A 224 2.55 -18.11 31.26
CA LEU A 224 1.43 -18.30 32.19
C LEU A 224 0.12 -18.06 31.44
#